data_AF-A0A930FJW6-F1
#
_entry.id   AF-A0A930FJW6-F1
#
_cell.length_a   1.000
_cell.length_b   1.000
_cell.length_c   1.000
_cell.angle_alpha   90.00
_cell.angle_beta   90.00
_cell.angle_gamma   90.00
#
_symmetry.space_group_name_H-M   'P 1'
#
loop_
_entity.id
_entity.type
_entity.pdbx_description
1 polymer ?
#
loop_
_entity_poly.entity_id
_entity_poly.type
_entity_poly.pdbx_seq_one_letter_code
_entity_poly.pdbx_strand_id
1 'polypeptide(L)' 'MDKTAKMIIELVPDEVMHKIPFFVRGHATKDTVAKIAKEHPELYAQAEQCDVLEGELKEQLSKIINDIFDQKMRKHGYK' A
#
# COMPACT_ATOMS: atom_id res chain seq x y z
N MET A 1 -4.75 -0.22 -13.07
CA MET A 1 -4.31 0.22 -11.74
C MET A 1 -4.51 1.72 -11.72
N ASP A 2 -5.41 2.16 -10.86
CA ASP A 2 -5.80 3.54 -10.66
C ASP A 2 -4.59 4.40 -10.25
N LYS A 3 -4.65 5.70 -10.54
CA LYS A 3 -3.57 6.65 -10.22
C LYS A 3 -3.24 6.61 -8.71
N THR A 4 -4.28 6.66 -7.88
CA THR A 4 -4.20 6.55 -6.42
C THR A 4 -3.60 5.22 -5.97
N ALA A 5 -3.97 4.11 -6.61
CA ALA A 5 -3.36 2.82 -6.32
C ALA A 5 -1.85 2.84 -6.55
N LYS A 6 -1.38 3.40 -7.68
CA LYS A 6 0.05 3.53 -7.95
C LYS A 6 0.76 4.38 -6.90
N MET A 7 0.20 5.55 -6.57
CA MET A 7 0.76 6.46 -5.57
C MET A 7 0.88 5.79 -4.20
N ILE A 8 -0.15 5.08 -3.77
CA ILE A 8 -0.15 4.34 -2.50
C ILE A 8 0.94 3.24 -2.54
N ILE A 9 1.03 2.48 -3.63
CA ILE A 9 2.05 1.43 -3.77
C ILE A 9 3.48 2.00 -3.79
N GLU A 10 3.68 3.21 -4.33
CA GLU A 10 4.97 3.90 -4.30
C GLU A 10 5.41 4.32 -2.88
N LEU A 11 4.50 4.33 -1.90
CA LEU A 11 4.85 4.57 -0.49
C LEU A 11 5.52 3.37 0.17
N VAL A 12 5.45 2.19 -0.47
CA VAL A 12 6.11 0.97 0.04
C VAL A 12 7.60 1.04 -0.31
N PRO A 13 8.51 0.90 0.68
CA PRO A 13 9.93 0.89 0.44
C PRO A 13 10.29 -0.33 -0.42
N ASP A 14 11.25 -0.12 -1.32
CA ASP A 14 11.63 -1.15 -2.30
C ASP A 14 12.16 -2.42 -1.62
N GLU A 15 12.74 -2.31 -0.42
CA GLU A 15 13.17 -3.45 0.40
C GLU A 15 12.03 -4.45 0.70
N VAL A 16 10.85 -3.94 1.06
CA VAL A 16 9.66 -4.78 1.31
C VAL A 16 9.21 -5.41 0.01
N MET A 17 9.18 -4.62 -1.06
CA MET A 17 8.78 -5.11 -2.37
C MET A 17 9.75 -6.13 -2.98
N HIS A 18 11.04 -6.04 -2.68
CA HIS A 18 12.07 -6.99 -3.10
C HIS A 18 11.96 -8.33 -2.39
N LYS A 19 11.46 -8.36 -1.14
CA LYS A 19 11.16 -9.61 -0.43
C LYS A 19 9.99 -10.36 -1.06
N ILE A 20 9.14 -9.67 -1.80
CA ILE A 20 7.93 -10.24 -2.40
C ILE A 20 8.24 -10.73 -3.82
N PRO A 21 8.01 -12.01 -4.13
CA PRO A 21 8.27 -12.52 -5.47
C PRO A 21 7.46 -11.76 -6.54
N PHE A 22 8.07 -11.49 -7.70
CA PHE A 22 7.48 -10.66 -8.76
C PHE A 22 6.08 -11.14 -9.21
N PHE A 23 5.87 -12.47 -9.26
CA PHE A 23 4.60 -13.07 -9.67
C PHE A 23 3.45 -12.83 -8.67
N VAL A 24 3.74 -12.60 -7.38
CA VAL A 24 2.72 -12.23 -6.38
C VAL A 24 2.63 -10.72 -6.15
N ARG A 25 3.65 -9.93 -6.52
CA ARG A 25 3.68 -8.46 -6.34
C ARG A 25 2.44 -7.79 -6.92
N GLY A 26 2.00 -8.18 -8.12
CA GLY A 26 0.79 -7.63 -8.75
C GLY A 26 -0.52 -7.97 -8.04
N HIS A 27 -0.61 -9.14 -7.39
CA HIS A 27 -1.80 -9.53 -6.64
C HIS A 27 -1.80 -8.90 -5.24
N ALA A 28 -0.64 -8.91 -4.57
CA ALA A 28 -0.44 -8.33 -3.25
C ALA A 28 -0.73 -6.83 -3.25
N THR A 29 -0.22 -6.10 -4.24
CA THR A 29 -0.45 -4.65 -4.38
C THR A 29 -1.92 -4.33 -4.57
N LYS A 30 -2.62 -5.00 -5.50
CA LYS A 30 -4.06 -4.80 -5.71
C LYS A 30 -4.88 -5.10 -4.47
N ASP A 31 -4.60 -6.22 -3.81
CA ASP A 31 -5.32 -6.63 -2.60
C ASP A 31 -5.09 -5.65 -1.44
N THR A 32 -3.85 -5.18 -1.27
CA THR A 32 -3.52 -4.19 -0.24
C THR A 32 -4.23 -2.85 -0.50
N VAL A 33 -4.24 -2.36 -1.74
CA VAL A 33 -4.97 -1.13 -2.09
C VAL A 33 -6.48 -1.30 -1.88
N ALA A 34 -7.05 -2.42 -2.29
CA ALA A 34 -8.46 -2.71 -2.08
C ALA A 34 -8.82 -2.78 -0.58
N LYS A 35 -7.91 -3.33 0.25
CA LYS A 35 -8.05 -3.36 1.70
C LYS A 35 -8.04 -1.95 2.31
N ILE A 36 -7.12 -1.09 1.87
CA ILE A 36 -7.08 0.33 2.30
C ILE A 36 -8.36 1.06 1.89
N ALA A 37 -8.82 0.88 0.64
CA ALA A 37 -10.08 1.50 0.19
C ALA A 37 -11.30 1.04 1.00
N LYS A 38 -11.28 -0.19 1.53
CA LYS A 38 -12.36 -0.76 2.33
C LYS A 38 -12.28 -0.37 3.81
N GLU A 39 -11.10 -0.39 4.41
CA GLU A 39 -10.90 -0.12 5.84
C GLU A 39 -10.71 1.38 6.13
N HIS A 40 -10.11 2.11 5.18
CA HIS A 40 -9.84 3.53 5.25
C HIS A 40 -10.37 4.25 4.00
N PRO A 41 -11.69 4.20 3.75
CA PRO A 41 -12.29 4.86 2.59
C PRO A 41 -12.04 6.37 2.61
N GLU A 42 -11.95 6.99 3.79
CA GLU A 42 -11.63 8.42 3.95
C GLU A 42 -10.23 8.76 3.42
N LEU A 43 -9.20 8.02 3.84
CA LEU A 43 -7.82 8.25 3.40
C LEU A 43 -7.66 7.94 1.91
N TYR A 44 -8.36 6.91 1.42
CA TYR A 44 -8.36 6.57 0.01
C TYR A 44 -9.03 7.65 -0.84
N ALA A 45 -10.19 8.17 -0.41
CA ALA A 45 -10.87 9.25 -1.09
C ALA A 45 -10.02 10.55 -1.08
N GLN A 46 -9.38 10.88 0.06
CA GLN A 46 -8.45 12.00 0.12
C GLN A 46 -7.27 11.82 -0.84
N ALA A 47 -6.73 10.61 -0.96
CA ALA A 47 -5.68 10.27 -1.92
C ALA A 47 -6.15 10.29 -3.38
N GLU A 48 -7.44 10.11 -3.63
CA GLU A 48 -8.05 10.24 -4.96
C GLU A 48 -8.30 11.70 -5.34
N GLN A 49 -8.65 12.54 -4.36
CA GLN A 49 -8.83 13.97 -4.55
C GLN A 49 -7.51 14.76 -4.55
N CYS A 50 -6.47 14.24 -3.91
CA CYS A 50 -5.13 14.83 -3.94
C CYS A 50 -4.33 14.37 -5.16
N ASP A 51 -3.76 15.33 -5.88
CA ASP A 51 -2.79 15.03 -6.93
C ASP A 51 -1.42 14.60 -6.39
N VAL A 52 -1.09 14.96 -5.15
CA VAL A 52 0.18 14.63 -4.50
C VAL A 52 -0.07 14.20 -3.05
N LEU A 53 0.46 13.03 -2.68
CA LEU A 53 0.43 12.55 -1.29
C LEU A 53 1.55 13.23 -0.52
N GLU A 54 1.20 14.25 0.26
CA GLU A 54 2.14 15.01 1.11
C GLU A 54 1.65 15.14 2.56
N GLY A 55 2.59 15.42 3.45
CA GLY A 55 2.34 15.61 4.88
C GLY A 55 1.73 14.40 5.55
N GLU A 56 0.72 14.66 6.39
CA GLU A 56 0.12 13.67 7.27
C GLU A 56 -0.59 12.54 6.50
N LEU A 57 -1.25 12.83 5.37
CA LEU A 57 -1.93 11.82 4.56
C LEU A 57 -0.95 10.79 4.01
N LYS A 58 0.22 11.25 3.54
CA LYS A 58 1.30 10.37 3.05
C LYS A 58 1.83 9.49 4.17
N GLU A 59 2.11 10.06 5.33
CA GLU A 59 2.63 9.32 6.49
C GLU A 59 1.64 8.27 6.98
N GLN A 60 0.36 8.63 7.06
CA GLN A 60 -0.72 7.71 7.44
C GLN A 60 -0.85 6.56 6.44
N LEU A 61 -0.98 6.86 5.14
CA LEU A 61 -1.08 5.85 4.10
C LEU A 61 0.15 4.95 4.04
N SER A 62 1.35 5.55 4.15
CA SER A 62 2.62 4.82 4.19
C SER A 62 2.67 3.85 5.37
N LYS A 63 2.23 4.28 6.55
CA LYS A 63 2.21 3.42 7.73
C LYS A 63 1.21 2.27 7.57
N ILE A 64 0.01 2.55 7.09
CA ILE A 64 -1.03 1.53 6.87
C ILE A 64 -0.59 0.51 5.83
N ILE A 65 -0.07 0.96 4.67
CA ILE A 65 0.35 0.04 3.63
C ILE A 65 1.52 -0.83 4.07
N ASN A 66 2.52 -0.23 4.73
CA ASN A 66 3.67 -0.96 5.25
C ASN A 66 3.26 -1.98 6.31
N ASP A 67 2.33 -1.63 7.20
CA ASP A 67 1.79 -2.55 8.19
C ASP A 67 1.05 -3.74 7.55
N ILE A 68 0.23 -3.49 6.51
CA ILE A 68 -0.46 -4.57 5.78
C ILE A 68 0.56 -5.50 5.10
N PHE A 69 1.61 -4.95 4.48
CA PHE A 69 2.64 -5.77 3.86
C PHE A 69 3.47 -6.53 4.90
N ASP A 70 3.82 -5.92 6.03
CA ASP A 70 4.50 -6.59 7.14
C ASP A 70 3.67 -7.75 7.68
N GLN A 71 2.38 -7.52 7.95
CA GLN A 71 1.45 -8.58 8.36
C GLN A 71 1.38 -9.72 7.34
N LYS A 72 1.32 -9.41 6.04
CA LYS A 72 1.38 -10.42 4.97
C LYS A 72 2.70 -11.18 5.00
N MET A 73 3.83 -10.50 5.13
CA MET A 73 5.13 -11.16 5.19
C MET A 73 5.25 -12.09 6.39
N ARG A 74 4.81 -11.64 7.57
CA ARG A 74 4.79 -12.44 8.81
C ARG A 74 3.87 -13.65 8.70
N LYS A 75 2.69 -13.49 8.11
CA LYS A 75 1.74 -14.60 7.87
C LYS A 75 2.32 -15.68 6.96
N HIS A 76 3.12 -15.28 5.98
CA HIS A 76 3.74 -16.21 5.03
C HIS A 76 5.14 -16.69 5.46
N GLY A 77 5.60 -16.33 6.67
CA GLY A 77 6.87 -16.81 7.22
C GLY A 77 8.11 -16.26 6.53
N TYR A 78 7.99 -15.13 5.83
CA TYR A 78 9.15 -14.42 5.29
C TYR A 78 9.95 -13.84 6.48
N LYS A 79 11.04 -14.51 6.84
CA LYS A 79 11.98 -14.12 7.90
C LYS A 79 13.19 -13.39 7.30
#